data_AF-A0A1H9BEG4-F1
#
_entry.id   AF-A0A1H9BEG4-F1
#
_cell.length_a   1.000
_cell.length_b   1.000
_cell.length_c   1.000
_cell.angle_alpha   90.00
_cell.angle_beta   90.00
_cell.angle_gamma   90.00
#
_symmetry.space_group_name_H-M   'P 1'
#
loop_
_entity.id
_entity.type
_entity.pdbx_description
1 polymer ?
#
loop_
_entity_poly.entity_id
_entity_poly.type
_entity_poly.pdbx_seq_one_letter_code
_entity_poly.pdbx_strand_id
1 'polypeptide(L)'
;MIKEATIERVLTRLESGADDFALEIQDFAQSQPELMSYLTNEEIEAFTDAERELLLFGAVVIYQSVTDERTEPDPVSGNAISIAEEANYELIGEGKGDFRQRVTPAFEQSPEEELLAFVEDMLVGEAEEEGITREAREPLFITLKTVVDVLTV
;
A
#
# COMPACT_ATOMS: atom_id res chain seq x y z
N MET A 1 -5.40 -3.97 14.07
CA MET A 1 -5.71 -4.93 13.01
C MET A 1 -7.03 -4.59 12.35
N ILE A 2 -6.94 -4.09 11.12
CA ILE A 2 -8.02 -4.03 10.15
C ILE A 2 -8.40 -5.47 9.77
N LYS A 3 -9.70 -5.75 9.66
CA LYS A 3 -10.19 -7.10 9.35
C LYS A 3 -10.16 -7.37 7.86
N GLU A 4 -9.85 -8.61 7.49
CA GLU A 4 -10.01 -9.15 6.12
C GLU A 4 -11.37 -8.79 5.50
N ALA A 5 -12.47 -9.01 6.24
CA ALA A 5 -13.83 -8.68 5.78
C ALA A 5 -14.07 -7.17 5.51
N THR A 6 -13.24 -6.28 6.07
CA THR A 6 -13.26 -4.84 5.73
C THR A 6 -12.59 -4.63 4.37
N ILE A 7 -11.42 -5.25 4.15
CA ILE A 7 -10.66 -5.17 2.89
C ILE A 7 -11.48 -5.74 1.73
N GLU A 8 -12.08 -6.94 1.89
CA GLU A 8 -12.93 -7.56 0.87
C GLU A 8 -14.12 -6.68 0.48
N ARG A 9 -14.72 -5.99 1.46
CA ARG A 9 -15.85 -5.07 1.23
C ARG A 9 -15.40 -3.85 0.42
N VAL A 10 -14.24 -3.29 0.74
CA VAL A 10 -13.64 -2.16 0.00
C VAL A 10 -13.33 -2.58 -1.44
N LEU A 11 -12.67 -3.72 -1.65
CA LEU A 11 -12.38 -4.26 -2.98
C LEU A 11 -13.67 -4.45 -3.79
N THR A 12 -14.68 -5.09 -3.20
CA THR A 12 -15.99 -5.29 -3.87
C THR A 12 -16.63 -3.97 -4.31
N ARG A 13 -16.56 -2.92 -3.48
CA ARG A 13 -17.11 -1.60 -3.82
C ARG A 13 -16.38 -0.97 -5.00
N LEU A 14 -15.05 -0.97 -4.97
CA LEU A 14 -14.20 -0.41 -6.02
C LEU A 14 -14.37 -1.16 -7.35
N GLU A 15 -14.34 -2.49 -7.33
CA GLU A 15 -14.50 -3.33 -8.53
C GLU A 15 -15.90 -3.25 -9.15
N SER A 16 -16.93 -3.10 -8.31
CA SER A 16 -18.31 -2.96 -8.80
C SER A 16 -18.58 -1.63 -9.51
N GLY A 17 -17.64 -0.68 -9.44
CA GLY A 17 -17.82 0.69 -9.90
C GLY A 17 -18.89 1.46 -9.12
N ALA A 18 -19.24 0.97 -7.91
CA ALA A 18 -20.12 1.68 -6.99
C ALA A 18 -19.47 2.99 -6.54
N ASP A 19 -18.15 2.97 -6.39
CA ASP A 19 -17.32 4.13 -6.14
C ASP A 19 -16.61 4.55 -7.43
N ASP A 20 -16.54 5.86 -7.67
CA ASP A 20 -15.75 6.40 -8.76
C ASP A 20 -14.30 6.46 -8.29
N PHE A 21 -13.46 5.54 -8.77
CA PHE A 21 -12.07 5.44 -8.36
C PHE A 21 -11.30 6.77 -8.48
N ALA A 22 -11.66 7.62 -9.46
CA ALA A 22 -11.05 8.94 -9.59
C ALA A 22 -11.45 9.90 -8.46
N LEU A 23 -12.68 9.79 -7.94
CA LEU A 23 -13.13 10.53 -6.76
C LEU A 23 -12.43 10.00 -5.50
N GLU A 24 -12.27 8.68 -5.37
CA GLU A 24 -11.59 8.10 -4.21
C GLU A 24 -10.11 8.50 -4.13
N ILE A 25 -9.42 8.57 -5.28
CA ILE A 25 -8.07 9.14 -5.36
C ILE A 25 -8.07 10.60 -4.93
N GLN A 26 -9.06 11.39 -5.38
CA GLN A 26 -9.16 12.81 -5.05
C GLN A 26 -9.39 13.02 -3.54
N ASP A 27 -10.24 12.21 -2.93
CA ASP A 27 -10.54 12.27 -1.50
C ASP A 27 -9.30 11.86 -0.69
N PHE A 28 -8.64 10.76 -1.08
CA PHE A 28 -7.37 10.36 -0.48
C PHE A 28 -6.30 11.46 -0.59
N ALA A 29 -6.16 12.10 -1.75
CA ALA A 29 -5.21 13.20 -1.95
C ALA A 29 -5.50 14.42 -1.07
N GLN A 30 -6.78 14.71 -0.80
CA GLN A 30 -7.18 15.83 0.06
C GLN A 30 -6.95 15.52 1.54
N SER A 31 -7.30 14.31 1.99
CA SER A 31 -7.13 13.90 3.38
C SER A 31 -5.66 13.63 3.72
N GLN A 32 -4.88 13.12 2.77
CA GLN A 32 -3.50 12.66 2.98
C GLN A 32 -2.54 13.22 1.91
N PRO A 33 -2.34 14.56 1.87
CA PRO A 33 -1.60 15.23 0.79
C PRO A 33 -0.12 14.85 0.72
N GLU A 34 0.55 14.64 1.86
CA GLU A 34 1.97 14.26 1.86
C GLU A 34 2.17 12.80 1.46
N LEU A 35 1.23 11.91 1.79
CA LEU A 35 1.21 10.54 1.28
C LEU A 35 0.96 10.49 -0.23
N MET A 36 0.04 11.30 -0.74
CA MET A 36 -0.15 11.42 -2.19
C MET A 36 1.12 11.93 -2.87
N SER A 37 1.76 12.97 -2.33
CA SER A 37 3.04 13.46 -2.85
C SER A 37 4.15 12.39 -2.81
N TYR A 38 4.16 11.55 -1.78
CA TYR A 38 5.08 10.42 -1.66
C TYR A 38 4.83 9.40 -2.76
N LEU A 39 3.56 9.01 -2.98
CA LEU A 39 3.13 8.02 -3.98
C LEU A 39 3.29 8.49 -5.43
N THR A 40 3.60 9.76 -5.66
CA THR A 40 3.83 10.34 -6.99
C THR A 40 5.22 10.98 -7.12
N ASN A 41 6.19 10.60 -6.28
CA ASN A 41 7.54 11.17 -6.32
C ASN A 41 8.36 10.70 -7.55
N GLU A 42 9.53 11.30 -7.77
CA GLU A 42 10.43 10.98 -8.89
C GLU A 42 11.00 9.55 -8.87
N GLU A 43 11.16 8.92 -7.70
CA GLU A 43 11.62 7.52 -7.61
C GLU A 43 10.52 6.55 -8.10
N ILE A 44 9.25 6.94 -7.93
CA ILE A 44 8.07 6.23 -8.46
C ILE A 44 7.87 6.52 -9.96
N GLU A 45 8.52 7.54 -10.54
CA GLU A 45 8.52 7.71 -12.00
C GLU A 45 9.24 6.56 -12.73
N ALA A 46 10.13 5.83 -12.04
CA ALA A 46 10.80 4.66 -12.59
C ALA A 46 9.85 3.49 -12.85
N PHE A 47 8.68 3.48 -12.20
CA PHE A 47 7.63 2.51 -12.48
C PHE A 47 6.99 2.74 -13.86
N THR A 48 6.45 1.67 -14.41
CA THR A 48 5.56 1.73 -15.57
C THR A 48 4.21 2.33 -15.17
N ASP A 49 3.38 2.69 -16.17
CA ASP A 49 2.03 3.20 -15.90
C ASP A 49 1.18 2.19 -15.13
N ALA A 50 1.27 0.90 -15.48
CA ALA A 50 0.56 -0.17 -14.78
C ALA A 50 1.00 -0.33 -13.32
N GLU A 51 2.30 -0.24 -13.05
CA GLU A 51 2.85 -0.28 -11.69
C GLU A 51 2.41 0.91 -10.84
N ARG A 52 2.31 2.10 -11.43
CA ARG A 52 1.76 3.28 -10.74
C ARG A 52 0.26 3.15 -10.46
N GLU A 53 -0.50 2.61 -11.42
CA GLU A 53 -1.93 2.38 -11.26
C GLU A 53 -2.20 1.38 -10.13
N LEU A 54 -1.47 0.26 -10.09
CA LEU A 54 -1.56 -0.73 -9.03
C LEU A 54 -1.15 -0.15 -7.67
N LEU A 55 -0.09 0.67 -7.63
CA LEU A 55 0.34 1.35 -6.42
C LEU A 55 -0.76 2.25 -5.85
N LEU A 56 -1.37 3.09 -6.70
CA LEU A 56 -2.46 3.97 -6.29
C LEU A 56 -3.69 3.19 -5.85
N PHE A 57 -4.03 2.11 -6.57
CA PHE A 57 -5.11 1.22 -6.19
C PHE A 57 -4.89 0.62 -4.80
N GLY A 58 -3.74 0.01 -4.56
CA GLY A 58 -3.39 -0.55 -3.25
C GLY A 58 -3.43 0.50 -2.14
N ALA A 59 -2.92 1.71 -2.38
CA ALA A 59 -2.93 2.80 -1.40
C ALA A 59 -4.37 3.25 -1.04
N VAL A 60 -5.26 3.36 -2.03
CA VAL A 60 -6.67 3.70 -1.82
C VAL A 60 -7.39 2.59 -1.04
N VAL A 61 -7.15 1.31 -1.39
CA VAL A 61 -7.72 0.18 -0.65
C VAL A 61 -7.29 0.20 0.82
N ILE A 62 -6.00 0.44 1.09
CA ILE A 62 -5.47 0.55 2.46
C ILE A 62 -6.15 1.72 3.19
N TYR A 63 -6.17 2.91 2.59
CA TYR A 63 -6.75 4.10 3.19
C TYR A 63 -8.25 3.91 3.52
N GLN A 64 -9.04 3.44 2.55
CA GLN A 64 -10.46 3.18 2.77
C GLN A 64 -10.68 2.09 3.83
N SER A 65 -9.86 1.05 3.85
CA SER A 65 -9.99 -0.01 4.87
C SER A 65 -9.71 0.51 6.27
N VAL A 66 -8.77 1.46 6.42
CA VAL A 66 -8.50 2.14 7.68
C VAL A 66 -9.67 3.05 8.08
N THR A 67 -10.21 3.86 7.17
CA THR A 67 -11.29 4.81 7.47
C THR A 67 -12.66 4.14 7.65
N ASP A 68 -12.89 2.96 7.06
CA ASP A 68 -14.11 2.17 7.27
C ASP A 68 -14.18 1.56 8.68
N GLU A 69 -13.04 1.21 9.29
CA GLU A 69 -12.98 0.51 10.57
C GLU A 69 -12.52 1.40 11.74
N ARG A 70 -11.84 2.50 11.45
CA ARG A 70 -11.32 3.45 12.45
C ARG A 70 -11.83 4.86 12.18
N THR A 71 -11.61 5.74 13.15
CA THR A 71 -11.70 7.18 12.88
C THR A 71 -10.69 7.54 11.82
N GLU A 72 -11.08 8.44 10.90
CA GLU A 72 -10.17 8.96 9.88
C GLU A 72 -8.86 9.46 10.53
N PRO A 73 -7.70 8.97 10.06
CA PRO A 73 -6.41 9.36 10.64
C PRO A 73 -6.11 10.83 10.31
N ASP A 74 -5.43 11.51 11.24
CA ASP A 74 -4.89 12.84 10.98
C ASP A 74 -3.96 12.81 9.73
N PRO A 75 -3.80 13.93 9.01
CA PRO A 75 -2.87 14.01 7.89
C PRO A 75 -1.45 13.60 8.30
N VAL A 76 -0.90 12.61 7.59
CA VAL A 76 0.45 12.11 7.84
C VAL A 76 1.49 13.14 7.38
N SER A 77 2.51 13.37 8.21
CA SER A 77 3.65 14.24 7.85
C SER A 77 4.71 13.49 7.05
N GLY A 78 5.43 14.18 6.17
CA GLY A 78 6.52 13.62 5.36
C GLY A 78 7.66 13.07 6.21
N ASN A 79 7.92 13.65 7.38
CA ASN A 79 8.90 13.10 8.33
C ASN A 79 8.48 11.71 8.86
N ALA A 80 7.18 11.49 9.10
CA ALA A 80 6.68 10.18 9.51
C ALA A 80 6.80 9.16 8.37
N ILE A 81 6.52 9.58 7.13
CA ILE A 81 6.67 8.76 5.92
C ILE A 81 8.14 8.33 5.76
N SER A 82 9.08 9.27 5.78
CA SER A 82 10.50 8.95 5.62
C SER A 82 11.02 8.01 6.71
N ILE A 83 10.63 8.22 7.98
CA ILE A 83 11.05 7.33 9.08
C ILE A 83 10.50 5.92 8.87
N ALA A 84 9.22 5.78 8.48
CA ALA A 84 8.61 4.49 8.24
C ALA A 84 9.23 3.78 7.03
N GLU A 85 9.48 4.51 5.95
CA GLU A 85 10.11 3.99 4.74
C GLU A 85 11.53 3.49 5.00
N GLU A 86 12.37 4.29 5.68
CA GLU A 86 13.72 3.87 6.05
C GLU A 86 13.69 2.58 6.89
N ALA A 87 12.81 2.51 7.88
CA ALA A 87 12.64 1.31 8.70
C ALA A 87 12.19 0.09 7.87
N ASN A 88 11.34 0.29 6.87
CA ASN A 88 10.87 -0.77 5.99
C ASN A 88 11.95 -1.28 5.04
N TYR A 89 12.78 -0.39 4.49
CA TYR A 89 13.94 -0.77 3.69
C TYR A 89 14.96 -1.55 4.52
N GLU A 90 15.25 -1.12 5.75
CA GLU A 90 16.13 -1.86 6.66
C GLU A 90 15.57 -3.26 6.96
N LEU A 91 14.28 -3.33 7.31
CA LEU A 91 13.61 -4.58 7.66
C LEU A 91 13.60 -5.60 6.50
N ILE A 92 13.25 -5.16 5.30
CA ILE A 92 13.14 -6.04 4.12
C ILE A 92 14.52 -6.37 3.54
N GLY A 93 15.49 -5.45 3.66
CA GLY A 93 16.87 -5.66 3.23
C GLY A 93 17.60 -6.80 3.97
N GLU A 94 17.12 -7.19 5.17
CA GLU A 94 17.60 -8.37 5.90
C GLU A 94 17.10 -9.70 5.30
N GLY A 95 15.99 -9.64 4.56
CA GLY A 95 15.34 -10.79 3.92
C GLY A 95 16.21 -11.43 2.84
N LYS A 96 16.12 -12.75 2.69
CA LYS A 96 16.84 -13.51 1.66
C LYS A 96 15.92 -14.48 0.97
N GLY A 97 16.11 -14.64 -0.34
CA GLY A 97 15.40 -15.63 -1.14
C GLY A 97 14.43 -15.01 -2.15
N ASP A 98 13.33 -15.70 -2.41
CA ASP A 98 12.27 -15.17 -3.29
C ASP A 98 11.54 -13.98 -2.64
N PHE A 99 10.64 -13.34 -3.40
CA PHE A 99 9.90 -12.17 -2.92
C PHE A 99 9.17 -12.42 -1.60
N ARG A 100 8.44 -13.54 -1.46
CA ARG A 100 7.69 -13.87 -0.24
C ARG A 100 8.61 -14.03 0.96
N GLN A 101 9.73 -14.72 0.76
CA GLN A 101 10.75 -14.90 1.80
C GLN A 101 11.39 -13.58 2.22
N ARG A 102 11.54 -12.63 1.29
CA ARG A 102 12.09 -11.30 1.58
C ARG A 102 11.13 -10.41 2.38
N VAL A 103 9.83 -10.49 2.13
CA VAL A 103 8.84 -9.68 2.84
C VAL A 103 8.35 -10.31 4.16
N THR A 104 8.66 -11.58 4.42
CA THR A 104 8.27 -12.27 5.66
C THR A 104 8.58 -11.48 6.95
N PRO A 105 9.75 -10.82 7.11
CA PRO A 105 10.04 -10.01 8.31
C PRO A 105 9.04 -8.87 8.55
N ALA A 106 8.40 -8.35 7.49
CA ALA A 106 7.37 -7.32 7.62
C ALA A 106 6.13 -7.80 8.38
N PHE A 107 5.74 -9.06 8.20
CA PHE A 107 4.60 -9.67 8.87
C PHE A 107 4.89 -9.93 10.36
N GLU A 108 6.10 -10.37 10.68
CA GLU A 108 6.50 -10.68 12.07
C GLU A 108 6.49 -9.44 12.99
N GLN A 109 6.61 -8.25 12.41
CA GLN A 109 6.71 -6.99 13.16
C GLN A 109 5.46 -6.09 13.05
N SER A 110 4.44 -6.50 12.28
CA SER A 110 3.25 -5.68 12.04
C SER A 110 2.00 -6.25 12.72
N PRO A 111 1.19 -5.42 13.42
CA PRO A 111 -0.12 -5.83 13.91
C PRO A 111 -1.21 -5.82 12.82
N GLU A 112 -0.86 -5.43 11.59
CA GLU A 112 -1.75 -5.29 10.44
C GLU A 112 -1.50 -6.38 9.39
N GLU A 113 -1.40 -7.63 9.84
CA GLU A 113 -1.11 -8.80 8.99
C GLU A 113 -2.05 -8.91 7.78
N GLU A 114 -3.35 -8.63 7.95
CA GLU A 114 -4.35 -8.71 6.87
C GLU A 114 -4.09 -7.69 5.75
N LEU A 115 -3.66 -6.47 6.08
CA LEU A 115 -3.32 -5.47 5.07
C LEU A 115 -2.03 -5.85 4.33
N LEU A 116 -1.05 -6.42 5.04
CA LEU A 116 0.17 -6.89 4.40
C LEU A 116 -0.07 -8.12 3.53
N ALA A 117 -0.98 -9.01 3.93
CA ALA A 117 -1.39 -10.17 3.15
C ALA A 117 -2.08 -9.73 1.86
N PHE A 118 -2.99 -8.75 1.94
CA PHE A 118 -3.59 -8.11 0.76
C PHE A 118 -2.52 -7.55 -0.19
N VAL A 119 -1.56 -6.78 0.31
CA VAL A 119 -0.48 -6.21 -0.51
C VAL A 119 0.38 -7.31 -1.14
N GLU A 120 0.73 -8.36 -0.40
CA GLU A 120 1.47 -9.50 -0.93
C GLU A 120 0.70 -10.22 -2.04
N ASP A 121 -0.57 -10.53 -1.81
CA ASP A 121 -1.41 -11.25 -2.76
C ASP A 121 -1.64 -10.45 -4.04
N MET A 122 -1.87 -9.14 -3.94
CA MET A 122 -1.95 -8.24 -5.09
C MET A 122 -0.64 -8.28 -5.91
N LEU A 123 0.52 -8.23 -5.25
CA LEU A 123 1.83 -8.20 -5.92
C LEU A 123 2.31 -9.57 -6.42
N VAL A 124 1.69 -10.67 -6.03
CA VAL A 124 2.01 -11.99 -6.55
C VAL A 124 0.97 -12.51 -7.54
N GLY A 125 -0.31 -12.26 -7.28
CA GLY A 125 -1.44 -12.71 -8.10
C GLY A 125 -1.68 -11.78 -9.28
N GLU A 126 -2.02 -10.52 -9.02
CA GLU A 126 -2.43 -9.57 -10.06
C GLU A 126 -1.25 -9.04 -10.86
N ALA A 127 -0.10 -8.89 -10.21
CA ALA A 127 1.12 -8.41 -10.83
C ALA A 127 1.53 -9.14 -12.13
N GLU A 128 1.33 -10.46 -12.21
CA GLU A 128 1.68 -11.21 -13.42
C GLU A 128 0.67 -11.00 -14.55
N GLU A 129 -0.60 -10.76 -14.23
CA GLU A 129 -1.67 -10.54 -15.20
C GLU A 129 -1.66 -9.10 -15.73
N GLU A 130 -1.29 -8.14 -14.88
CA GLU A 130 -1.27 -6.70 -15.18
C GLU A 130 0.06 -6.18 -15.76
N GLY A 131 1.06 -7.07 -15.93
CA GLY A 131 2.34 -6.71 -16.56
C GLY A 131 3.34 -6.04 -15.62
N ILE A 132 3.18 -6.21 -14.32
CA ILE A 132 4.08 -5.73 -13.27
C ILE A 132 5.38 -6.54 -13.30
N THR A 133 6.50 -5.84 -13.30
CA THR A 133 7.81 -6.48 -13.32
C THR A 133 8.14 -7.15 -11.99
N ARG A 134 8.97 -8.20 -12.01
CA ARG A 134 9.38 -8.88 -10.76
C ARG A 134 10.24 -7.97 -9.88
N GLU A 135 10.98 -7.07 -10.53
CA GLU A 135 11.85 -6.09 -9.93
C GLU A 135 11.08 -4.98 -9.21
N ALA A 136 9.87 -4.64 -9.68
CA ALA A 136 9.03 -3.62 -9.03
C ALA A 136 8.29 -4.12 -7.78
N ARG A 137 8.10 -5.44 -7.61
CA ARG A 137 7.30 -6.00 -6.49
C ARG A 137 7.83 -5.60 -5.12
N GLU A 138 9.14 -5.62 -4.93
CA GLU A 138 9.73 -5.28 -3.64
C GLU A 138 9.62 -3.77 -3.33
N PRO A 139 10.00 -2.85 -4.23
CA PRO A 139 9.70 -1.44 -4.08
C PRO A 139 8.21 -1.15 -3.82
N LEU A 140 7.30 -1.74 -4.61
CA LEU A 140 5.85 -1.58 -4.42
C LEU A 140 5.39 -2.04 -3.03
N PHE A 141 5.88 -3.20 -2.58
CA PHE A 141 5.57 -3.71 -1.25
C PHE A 141 6.07 -2.76 -0.16
N ILE A 142 7.30 -2.27 -0.26
CA ILE A 142 7.88 -1.32 0.70
C ILE A 142 7.05 -0.04 0.76
N THR A 143 6.71 0.53 -0.40
CA THR A 143 5.89 1.75 -0.49
C THR A 143 4.52 1.55 0.14
N LEU A 144 3.83 0.45 -0.18
CA LEU A 144 2.50 0.15 0.38
C LEU A 144 2.56 -0.19 1.87
N LYS A 145 3.60 -0.89 2.33
CA LYS A 145 3.84 -1.12 3.76
C LYS A 145 4.03 0.21 4.49
N THR A 146 4.78 1.14 3.93
CA THR A 146 4.94 2.49 4.50
C THR A 146 3.59 3.17 4.66
N VAL A 147 2.69 3.06 3.66
CA VAL A 147 1.30 3.56 3.77
C VAL A 147 0.55 2.88 4.92
N VAL A 148 0.63 1.55 5.04
CA VAL A 148 0.01 0.81 6.16
C VAL A 148 0.53 1.32 7.50
N ASP A 149 1.85 1.42 7.67
CA ASP A 149 2.46 1.77 8.94
C ASP A 149 2.04 3.16 9.41
N VAL A 150 2.05 4.16 8.51
CA VAL A 150 1.74 5.54 8.89
C VAL A 150 0.25 5.82 9.07
N LEU A 151 -0.63 5.04 8.45
CA LEU A 151 -2.09 5.18 8.59
C LEU A 151 -2.65 4.40 9.79
N THR A 152 -1.87 3.49 10.38
CA THR A 152 -2.34 2.59 11.45
C THR A 152 -1.70 2.81 12.82
N VAL A 153 -0.88 3.87 12.96
CA VAL A 153 -0.26 4.33 14.21
C VAL A 153 -1.24 4.62 15.34
#